data_AF-A0A450WNN8-F1
#
_entry.id   AF-A0A450WNN8-F1
#
_cell.length_a   1.000
_cell.length_b   1.000
_cell.length_c   1.000
_cell.angle_alpha   90.00
_cell.angle_beta   90.00
_cell.angle_gamma   90.00
#
_symmetry.space_group_name_H-M   'P 1'
#
loop_
_entity.id
_entity.type
_entity.pdbx_description
1 polymer ?
#
loop_
_entity_poly.entity_id
_entity_poly.type
_entity_poly.pdbx_seq_one_letter_code
_entity_poly.pdbx_strand_id
1 'polypeptide(L)'
;KGSKYTWQYNPQNMSARQWRDFKSLRESALKTARAWAIKELAMSLWHYVSKAWAKKGWKRWLSWAVRSRLEPIKKVARMIKKHLWGILNAVLLKVTNGPAEGINSRIKMVKVRSRGFRNKQRFATAIYFHLGGLDLYP
;
A
#
# COMPACT_ATOMS: atom_id res chain seq x y z
N LYS A 1 24.21 -1.57 -11.13
CA LYS A 1 23.10 -2.46 -11.59
C LYS A 1 23.02 -3.64 -10.62
N GLY A 2 21.85 -4.23 -10.36
CA GLY A 2 21.69 -5.40 -9.46
C GLY A 2 21.06 -5.15 -8.08
N SER A 3 20.85 -3.89 -7.65
CA SER A 3 20.33 -3.58 -6.31
C SER A 3 18.80 -3.60 -6.16
N LYS A 4 18.05 -4.03 -7.20
CA LYS A 4 16.57 -3.99 -7.23
C LYS A 4 15.94 -4.62 -5.99
N TYR A 5 16.38 -5.84 -5.64
CA TYR A 5 15.81 -6.59 -4.53
C TYR A 5 16.10 -5.93 -3.19
N THR A 6 17.28 -5.35 -3.02
CA THR A 6 17.66 -4.60 -1.80
C THR A 6 16.72 -3.42 -1.54
N TRP A 7 16.31 -2.70 -2.59
CA TRP A 7 15.35 -1.58 -2.45
C TRP A 7 13.93 -2.01 -2.09
N GLN A 8 13.53 -3.24 -2.45
CA GLN A 8 12.16 -3.73 -2.24
C GLN A 8 12.01 -4.49 -0.93
N TYR A 9 13.11 -4.97 -0.37
CA TYR A 9 13.12 -5.74 0.86
C TYR A 9 12.71 -4.88 2.06
N ASN A 10 11.92 -5.46 2.98
CA ASN A 10 11.47 -4.74 4.17
C ASN A 10 12.65 -4.51 5.13
N PRO A 11 13.00 -3.26 5.47
CA PRO A 11 14.09 -2.95 6.38
C PRO A 11 14.00 -3.63 7.74
N GLN A 12 12.78 -3.82 8.25
CA GLN A 12 12.54 -4.48 9.54
C GLN A 12 12.97 -5.96 9.55
N ASN A 13 13.05 -6.58 8.37
CA ASN A 13 13.44 -7.98 8.22
C ASN A 13 14.92 -8.13 7.79
N MET A 14 15.64 -7.02 7.59
CA MET A 14 17.03 -7.08 7.13
C MET A 14 17.95 -7.53 8.26
N SER A 15 18.91 -8.40 7.94
CA SER A 15 20.00 -8.69 8.86
C SER A 15 20.92 -7.48 9.03
N ALA A 16 21.66 -7.42 10.14
CA ALA A 16 22.61 -6.34 10.40
C ALA A 16 23.66 -6.19 9.28
N ARG A 17 24.06 -7.30 8.65
CA ARG A 17 24.96 -7.29 7.48
C ARG A 17 24.30 -6.65 6.27
N GLN A 18 23.09 -7.08 5.91
CA GLN A 18 22.34 -6.51 4.79
C GLN A 18 22.10 -5.00 4.96
N TRP A 19 21.78 -4.57 6.19
CA TRP A 19 21.58 -3.15 6.50
C TRP A 19 22.85 -2.30 6.31
N ARG A 20 24.00 -2.83 6.75
CA ARG A 20 25.30 -2.20 6.54
C ARG A 20 25.65 -2.09 5.05
N ASP A 21 25.51 -3.18 4.32
CA ASP A 21 25.83 -3.23 2.88
C ASP A 21 24.91 -2.29 2.07
N PHE A 22 23.67 -2.10 2.52
CA PHE A 22 22.71 -1.20 1.90
C PHE A 22 22.99 0.29 2.18
N LYS A 23 23.80 0.62 3.19
CA LYS A 23 24.07 2.01 3.62
C LYS A 23 24.52 2.90 2.46
N SER A 24 25.55 2.47 1.73
CA SER A 24 26.13 3.23 0.62
C SER A 24 25.10 3.52 -0.48
N LEU A 25 24.20 2.58 -0.75
CA LEU A 25 23.11 2.74 -1.70
C LEU A 25 22.08 3.75 -1.19
N ARG A 26 21.55 3.57 0.03
CA ARG A 26 20.46 4.42 0.55
C ARG A 26 20.89 5.86 0.88
N GLU A 27 22.18 6.09 1.10
CA GLU A 27 22.76 7.42 1.34
C GLU A 27 23.28 8.10 0.06
N SER A 28 23.18 7.44 -1.10
CA SER A 28 23.60 8.00 -2.38
C SER A 28 22.64 9.08 -2.92
N ALA A 29 23.10 9.85 -3.91
CA ALA A 29 22.29 10.83 -4.63
C ALA A 29 21.29 10.23 -5.64
N LEU A 30 21.12 8.90 -5.65
CA LEU A 30 20.25 8.21 -6.60
C LEU A 30 18.78 8.62 -6.43
N LYS A 31 18.06 8.73 -7.55
CA LYS A 31 16.59 8.93 -7.55
C LYS A 31 15.88 7.81 -6.78
N THR A 32 16.39 6.58 -6.89
CA THR A 32 15.88 5.40 -6.18
C THR A 32 16.08 5.48 -4.68
N ALA A 33 17.24 5.99 -4.22
CA ALA A 33 17.50 6.22 -2.80
C ALA A 33 16.51 7.24 -2.21
N ARG A 34 16.28 8.34 -2.93
CA ARG A 34 15.27 9.34 -2.56
C ARG A 34 13.85 8.77 -2.53
N ALA A 35 13.46 8.01 -3.55
CA ALA A 35 12.15 7.36 -3.61
C ALA A 35 11.95 6.40 -2.43
N TRP A 36 12.96 5.59 -2.13
CA TRP A 36 12.96 4.65 -1.01
C TRP A 36 12.80 5.38 0.34
N ALA A 37 13.58 6.43 0.59
CA ALA A 37 13.49 7.19 1.83
C ALA A 37 12.11 7.84 2.02
N ILE A 38 11.49 8.33 0.94
CA ILE A 38 10.11 8.84 0.97
C ILE A 38 9.13 7.71 1.31
N LYS A 39 9.27 6.53 0.70
CA LYS A 39 8.42 5.37 1.02
C LYS A 39 8.57 4.94 2.48
N GLU A 40 9.80 4.82 2.99
CA GLU A 40 10.03 4.41 4.38
C GLU A 40 9.48 5.41 5.38
N LEU A 41 9.60 6.71 5.12
CA LEU A 41 8.95 7.71 5.94
C LEU A 41 7.43 7.51 5.95
N ALA A 42 6.79 7.23 4.81
CA ALA A 42 5.35 6.95 4.80
C ALA A 42 4.99 5.72 5.65
N MET A 43 5.81 4.66 5.58
CA MET A 43 5.59 3.43 6.36
C MET A 43 5.65 3.69 7.86
N SER A 44 6.58 4.53 8.33
CA SER A 44 6.66 4.84 9.76
C SER A 44 5.44 5.63 10.26
N LEU A 45 4.79 6.45 9.42
CA LEU A 45 3.61 7.22 9.80
C LEU A 45 2.39 6.37 10.17
N TRP A 46 2.35 5.09 9.80
CA TRP A 46 1.25 4.19 10.16
C TRP A 46 1.22 3.80 11.64
N HIS A 47 2.32 4.01 12.36
CA HIS A 47 2.47 3.60 13.76
C HIS A 47 2.13 4.72 14.75
N TYR A 48 1.61 5.87 14.28
CA TYR A 48 1.21 6.95 15.18
C TYR A 48 -0.03 6.59 16.00
N VAL A 49 0.02 6.90 17.30
CA VAL A 49 -1.12 6.79 18.22
C VAL A 49 -1.97 8.06 18.23
N SER A 50 -1.36 9.23 18.11
CA SER A 50 -2.06 10.52 18.17
C SER A 50 -2.45 11.05 16.78
N LYS A 51 -3.73 11.42 16.63
CA LYS A 51 -4.30 11.99 15.39
C LYS A 51 -3.59 13.26 14.96
N ALA A 52 -3.29 14.14 15.90
CA ALA A 52 -2.63 15.41 15.64
C ALA A 52 -1.23 15.18 15.08
N TRP A 53 -0.46 14.28 15.71
CA TRP A 53 0.88 13.92 15.27
C TRP A 53 0.87 13.19 13.93
N ALA A 54 -0.04 12.23 13.72
CA ALA A 54 -0.22 11.57 12.42
C ALA A 54 -0.50 12.59 11.31
N LYS A 55 -1.45 13.52 11.54
CA LYS A 55 -1.79 14.59 10.57
C LYS A 55 -0.59 15.48 10.26
N LYS A 56 0.19 15.86 11.28
CA LYS A 56 1.41 16.66 11.11
C LYS A 56 2.47 15.89 10.30
N GLY A 57 2.67 14.61 10.61
CA GLY A 57 3.59 13.72 9.89
C GLY A 57 3.22 13.56 8.42
N TRP A 58 1.96 13.25 8.12
CA TRP A 58 1.46 13.11 6.75
C TRP A 58 1.54 14.43 5.96
N LYS A 59 1.28 15.59 6.59
CA LYS A 59 1.49 16.90 5.94
C LYS A 59 2.96 17.14 5.58
N ARG A 60 3.89 16.83 6.50
CA ARG A 60 5.34 16.94 6.23
C ARG A 60 5.75 16.00 5.08
N TRP A 61 5.27 14.77 5.11
CA TRP A 61 5.53 13.79 4.06
C TRP A 61 5.01 14.25 2.70
N LEU A 62 3.77 14.73 2.60
CA LEU A 62 3.19 15.27 1.37
C LEU A 62 4.03 16.43 0.81
N SER A 63 4.47 17.33 1.69
CA SER A 63 5.34 18.46 1.34
C SER A 63 6.65 17.99 0.69
N TRP A 64 7.28 16.96 1.26
CA TRP A 64 8.51 16.38 0.72
C TRP A 64 8.27 15.60 -0.59
N ALA A 65 7.24 14.77 -0.62
CA ALA A 65 6.90 13.93 -1.77
C ALA A 65 6.61 14.75 -3.03
N VAL A 66 5.86 15.85 -2.91
CA VAL A 66 5.56 16.75 -4.04
C VAL A 66 6.80 17.45 -4.57
N ARG A 67 7.73 17.85 -3.67
CA ARG A 67 9.00 18.51 -4.04
C ARG A 67 10.13 17.57 -4.44
N SER A 68 9.90 16.25 -4.42
CA SER A 68 10.92 15.23 -4.68
C SER A 68 11.52 15.26 -6.11
N ARG A 69 10.86 15.96 -7.04
CA ARG A 69 11.13 15.94 -8.50
C ARG A 69 10.99 14.54 -9.11
N LEU A 70 10.23 13.65 -8.47
CA LEU A 70 9.95 12.30 -8.96
C LEU A 70 8.47 12.19 -9.32
N GLU A 71 8.15 12.15 -10.61
CA GLU A 71 6.76 12.15 -11.07
C GLU A 71 5.92 10.97 -10.54
N PRO A 72 6.46 9.73 -10.46
CA PRO A 72 5.74 8.62 -9.82
C PRO A 72 5.37 8.90 -8.36
N ILE A 73 6.27 9.52 -7.59
CA ILE A 73 6.02 9.87 -6.18
C ILE A 73 5.00 10.99 -6.08
N LYS A 74 5.05 12.00 -6.96
CA LYS A 74 4.05 13.07 -6.99
C LYS A 74 2.64 12.54 -7.27
N LYS A 75 2.50 11.55 -8.17
CA LYS A 75 1.21 10.89 -8.44
C LYS A 75 0.67 10.23 -7.18
N VAL A 76 1.50 9.48 -6.45
CA VAL A 76 1.13 8.86 -5.17
C VAL A 76 0.78 9.92 -4.13
N ALA A 77 1.55 11.00 -4.04
CA ALA A 77 1.27 12.10 -3.10
C ALA A 77 -0.09 12.77 -3.36
N ARG A 78 -0.45 13.00 -4.63
CA ARG A 78 -1.77 13.52 -5.02
C ARG A 78 -2.89 12.58 -4.59
N MET A 79 -2.73 11.28 -4.80
CA MET A 79 -3.69 10.26 -4.36
C MET A 79 -3.84 10.25 -2.83
N ILE A 80 -2.73 10.20 -2.10
CA ILE A 80 -2.75 10.23 -0.62
C ILE A 80 -3.40 11.51 -0.10
N LYS A 81 -3.11 12.67 -0.70
CA LYS A 81 -3.75 13.94 -0.32
C LYS A 81 -5.28 13.86 -0.45
N LYS A 82 -5.79 13.28 -1.55
CA LYS A 82 -7.24 13.11 -1.78
C LYS A 82 -7.89 12.21 -0.72
N HIS A 83 -7.18 11.18 -0.26
CA HIS A 83 -7.70 10.19 0.69
C HIS A 83 -7.18 10.37 2.13
N LEU A 84 -6.54 11.51 2.44
CA LEU A 84 -5.82 11.71 3.69
C LEU A 84 -6.71 11.53 4.93
N TRP A 85 -7.96 11.96 4.84
CA TRP A 85 -8.93 11.78 5.94
C TRP A 85 -9.13 10.31 6.29
N GLY A 86 -9.36 9.45 5.28
CA GLY A 86 -9.55 8.01 5.48
C GLY A 86 -8.27 7.33 5.99
N ILE A 87 -7.12 7.73 5.47
CA ILE A 87 -5.81 7.24 5.93
C ILE A 87 -5.62 7.55 7.42
N LEU A 88 -5.89 8.80 7.84
CA LEU A 88 -5.75 9.19 9.25
C LEU A 88 -6.68 8.39 10.17
N ASN A 89 -7.91 8.13 9.73
CA ASN A 89 -8.83 7.30 10.52
C ASN A 89 -8.37 5.84 10.59
N ALA A 90 -7.88 5.28 9.48
CA ALA A 90 -7.35 3.92 9.46
C ALA A 90 -6.15 3.73 10.40
N VAL A 91 -5.23 4.71 10.44
CA VAL A 91 -4.10 4.73 11.38
C VAL A 91 -4.57 4.66 12.83
N LEU A 92 -5.57 5.48 13.20
CA LEU A 92 -6.04 5.57 14.59
C LEU A 92 -6.85 4.36 15.04
N LEU A 93 -7.72 3.89 14.15
CA LEU A 93 -8.56 2.72 14.39
C LEU A 93 -7.76 1.42 14.24
N LYS A 94 -6.47 1.49 13.89
CA LYS A 94 -5.58 0.36 13.60
C LYS A 94 -6.22 -0.64 12.63
N VAL A 95 -6.97 -0.12 11.65
CA VAL A 95 -7.68 -0.94 10.66
C VAL A 95 -6.65 -1.59 9.75
N THR A 96 -6.73 -2.91 9.63
CA THR A 96 -5.91 -3.68 8.72
C THR A 96 -6.65 -3.92 7.40
N ASN A 97 -5.90 -4.11 6.31
CA ASN A 97 -6.49 -4.46 5.01
C ASN A 97 -6.92 -5.94 4.93
N GLY A 98 -6.69 -6.72 5.98
CA GLY A 98 -6.90 -8.17 6.01
C GLY A 98 -8.31 -8.61 5.59
N PRO A 99 -9.40 -8.02 6.13
CA PRO A 99 -10.75 -8.37 5.71
C PRO A 99 -11.01 -8.13 4.21
N ALA A 100 -10.55 -6.99 3.69
CA ALA A 100 -10.70 -6.66 2.27
C ALA A 100 -9.86 -7.59 1.38
N GLU A 101 -8.66 -7.96 1.81
CA GLU A 101 -7.81 -8.96 1.14
C GLU A 101 -8.42 -10.35 1.17
N GLY A 102 -9.06 -10.75 2.27
CA GLY A 102 -9.80 -12.00 2.39
C GLY A 102 -10.95 -12.08 1.38
N ILE A 103 -11.76 -11.01 1.28
CA ILE A 103 -12.82 -10.91 0.27
C ILE A 103 -12.23 -10.98 -1.14
N ASN A 104 -11.18 -10.21 -1.44
CA ASN A 104 -10.53 -10.24 -2.75
C ASN A 104 -9.98 -11.63 -3.11
N SER A 105 -9.48 -12.38 -2.13
CA SER A 105 -8.98 -13.74 -2.32
C SER A 105 -10.11 -14.71 -2.63
N ARG A 106 -11.25 -14.60 -1.94
CA ARG A 106 -12.47 -15.37 -2.22
C ARG A 106 -13.02 -15.05 -3.62
N ILE A 107 -13.08 -13.77 -4.01
CA ILE A 107 -13.49 -13.35 -5.37
C ILE A 107 -12.56 -13.97 -6.44
N LYS A 108 -11.25 -13.93 -6.23
CA LYS A 108 -10.28 -14.57 -7.14
C LYS A 108 -10.53 -16.08 -7.22
N MET A 109 -10.83 -16.74 -6.10
CA MET A 109 -11.11 -18.17 -6.06
C MET A 109 -12.36 -18.52 -6.88
N VAL A 110 -13.43 -17.72 -6.81
CA VAL A 110 -14.62 -17.88 -7.67
C VAL A 110 -14.23 -17.85 -9.15
N LYS A 111 -13.41 -16.87 -9.55
CA LYS A 111 -12.93 -16.78 -10.94
C LYS A 111 -12.11 -17.99 -11.37
N VAL A 112 -11.19 -18.47 -10.52
CA VAL A 112 -10.32 -19.62 -10.81
C VAL A 112 -11.13 -20.90 -10.94
N ARG A 113 -12.08 -21.15 -10.01
CA ARG A 113 -12.94 -22.34 -10.03
C ARG A 113 -13.79 -22.42 -11.30
N SER A 114 -14.31 -21.29 -11.78
CA SER A 114 -15.11 -21.22 -12.99
C SER A 114 -14.29 -21.23 -14.30
N ARG A 115 -12.95 -21.22 -14.22
CA ARG A 115 -12.04 -21.09 -15.39
C ARG A 115 -12.32 -19.86 -16.26
N GLY A 116 -12.86 -18.80 -15.65
CA GLY A 116 -13.28 -17.57 -16.33
C GLY A 116 -14.79 -17.45 -16.52
N PHE A 117 -15.23 -16.28 -16.98
CA PHE A 117 -16.64 -15.99 -17.22
C PHE A 117 -16.79 -15.33 -18.59
N ARG A 118 -17.88 -15.68 -19.28
CA ARG A 118 -18.18 -15.16 -20.63
C ARG A 118 -18.42 -13.64 -20.66
N ASN A 119 -18.89 -13.06 -19.55
CA ASN A 119 -19.06 -11.61 -19.41
C ASN A 119 -18.96 -11.16 -17.95
N LYS A 120 -18.91 -9.83 -17.73
CA LYS A 120 -18.76 -9.23 -16.40
C LYS A 120 -20.00 -9.42 -15.52
N GLN A 121 -21.22 -9.36 -16.08
CA GLN A 121 -22.46 -9.56 -15.30
C GLN A 121 -22.52 -10.95 -14.66
N ARG A 122 -22.14 -12.00 -15.41
CA ARG A 122 -22.09 -13.37 -14.87
C ARG A 122 -21.08 -13.51 -13.75
N PHE A 123 -19.92 -12.83 -13.87
CA PHE A 123 -18.94 -12.82 -12.79
C PHE A 123 -19.48 -12.09 -11.55
N ALA A 124 -20.13 -10.93 -11.72
CA ALA A 124 -20.75 -10.20 -10.61
C ALA A 124 -21.84 -11.03 -9.93
N THR A 125 -22.72 -11.67 -10.71
CA THR A 125 -23.77 -12.57 -10.20
C THR A 125 -23.17 -13.70 -9.39
N ALA A 126 -22.12 -14.35 -9.89
CA ALA A 126 -21.42 -15.40 -9.16
C ALA A 126 -20.78 -14.89 -7.86
N ILE A 127 -20.21 -13.68 -7.85
CA ILE A 127 -19.69 -13.06 -6.63
C ILE A 127 -20.83 -12.87 -5.61
N TYR A 128 -21.95 -12.28 -6.02
CA TYR A 128 -23.08 -12.05 -5.11
C TYR A 128 -23.68 -13.35 -4.60
N PHE A 129 -23.78 -14.38 -5.45
CA PHE A 129 -24.25 -15.70 -5.05
C PHE A 129 -23.36 -16.34 -3.98
N HIS A 130 -22.03 -16.34 -4.16
CA HIS A 130 -21.12 -17.02 -3.24
C HIS A 130 -20.75 -16.20 -2.01
N LEU A 131 -20.77 -14.87 -2.10
CA LEU A 131 -20.21 -13.96 -1.08
C LEU A 131 -21.21 -12.92 -0.57
N GLY A 132 -22.32 -12.69 -1.28
CA GLY A 132 -23.30 -11.64 -1.01
C GLY A 132 -24.60 -12.13 -0.39
N GLY A 133 -24.74 -13.42 -0.09
CA GLY A 133 -25.95 -13.99 0.52
C GLY A 133 -27.18 -13.90 -0.39
N LEU A 134 -26.97 -13.93 -1.71
CA LEU A 134 -28.06 -13.83 -2.68
C LEU A 134 -28.87 -15.13 -2.63
N ASP A 135 -30.09 -15.05 -2.13
CA ASP A 135 -31.00 -16.19 -2.07
C ASP A 135 -31.49 -16.52 -3.48
N LEU A 136 -31.35 -17.78 -3.89
CA LEU A 136 -31.69 -18.26 -5.24
C LEU A 136 -33.10 -18.83 -5.32
N TYR A 137 -33.83 -18.87 -4.21
CA TYR A 137 -35.22 -19.28 -4.16
C TYR A 137 -36.12 -18.09 -3.80
N PRO A 138 -37.26 -17.90 -4.50
CA PRO A 138 -38.30 -16.98 -4.06
C PRO A 138 -39.01 -17.48 -2.78
#